data_AF-A0A7X9GM35-F1
#
_entry.id   AF-A0A7X9GM35-F1
#
_cell.length_a   1.000
_cell.length_b   1.000
_cell.length_c   1.000
_cell.angle_alpha   90.00
_cell.angle_beta   90.00
_cell.angle_gamma   90.00
#
_symmetry.space_group_name_H-M   'P 1'
#
loop_
_entity.id
_entity.type
_entity.pdbx_description
1 polymer ?
#
loop_
_entity_poly.entity_id
_entity_poly.type
_entity_poly.pdbx_seq_one_letter_code
_entity_poly.pdbx_strand_id
1 'polypeptide(L)'
;MEVDEVMTKKINPFIYWLPRILSAIYILFLSLFSLDRFSPELSLWETLVGLFIHNIPQLILLVILIAAWRYEIVGGIGFIAVGLFYLAMISRHELWSAAAIIAGPALLIGVLFIINWIQKRKL
;
A
#
# COMPACT_ATOMS: atom_id res chain seq x y z
N MET A 1 15.39 -48.48 1.79
CA MET A 1 15.50 -47.23 2.57
C MET A 1 15.05 -46.11 1.67
N GLU A 2 13.75 -45.84 1.66
CA GLU A 2 13.21 -44.60 1.10
C GLU A 2 13.67 -43.46 2.02
N VAL A 3 14.57 -42.63 1.52
CA VAL A 3 14.88 -41.36 2.16
C VAL A 3 13.70 -40.47 1.82
N ASP A 4 12.81 -40.28 2.78
CA ASP A 4 11.71 -39.34 2.69
C ASP A 4 12.25 -37.96 2.32
N GLU A 5 12.11 -37.62 1.04
CA GLU A 5 12.36 -36.29 0.53
C GLU A 5 11.28 -35.38 1.14
N VAL A 6 11.58 -34.82 2.31
CA VAL A 6 10.73 -33.83 2.97
C VAL A 6 10.66 -32.65 2.03
N MET A 7 9.60 -32.63 1.20
CA MET A 7 9.30 -31.57 0.27
C MET A 7 9.06 -30.28 1.06
N THR A 8 10.13 -29.50 1.30
CA THR A 8 10.04 -28.18 1.91
C THR A 8 9.31 -27.28 0.93
N LYS A 9 8.01 -27.17 1.10
CA LYS A 9 7.18 -26.31 0.26
C LYS A 9 7.60 -24.87 0.56
N LYS A 10 8.34 -24.24 -0.36
CA LYS A 10 8.77 -22.84 -0.26
C LYS A 10 7.70 -21.92 -0.84
N ILE A 11 7.49 -20.74 -0.25
CA ILE A 11 6.63 -19.71 -0.83
C ILE A 11 7.22 -19.29 -2.17
N ASN A 12 6.38 -19.18 -3.20
CA ASN A 12 6.79 -18.59 -4.47
C ASN A 12 7.28 -17.14 -4.23
N PRO A 13 8.53 -16.80 -4.56
CA PRO A 13 9.08 -15.45 -4.35
C PRO A 13 8.22 -14.34 -4.95
N PHE A 14 7.51 -14.62 -6.04
CA PHE A 14 6.59 -13.69 -6.68
C PHE A 14 5.46 -13.25 -5.73
N ILE A 15 4.85 -14.19 -5.01
CA ILE A 15 3.73 -13.93 -4.10
C ILE A 15 4.20 -13.13 -2.87
N TYR A 16 5.46 -13.31 -2.49
CA TYR A 16 6.08 -12.54 -1.43
C TYR A 16 6.39 -11.10 -1.87
N TRP A 17 7.05 -10.91 -3.00
CA TRP A 17 7.56 -9.61 -3.43
C TRP A 17 6.52 -8.72 -4.12
N LEU A 18 5.55 -9.30 -4.85
CA LEU A 18 4.56 -8.55 -5.62
C LEU A 18 3.80 -7.51 -4.78
N PRO A 19 3.15 -7.83 -3.63
CA PRO A 19 2.44 -6.83 -2.85
C PRO A 19 3.35 -5.70 -2.36
N ARG A 20 4.62 -5.99 -2.04
CA ARG A 20 5.58 -5.02 -1.50
C ARG A 20 6.03 -4.03 -2.56
N ILE A 21 6.39 -4.53 -3.74
CA ILE A 21 6.80 -3.70 -4.88
C ILE A 21 5.62 -2.82 -5.32
N LEU A 22 4.42 -3.39 -5.46
CA LEU A 22 3.23 -2.63 -5.84
C LEU A 22 2.88 -1.56 -4.80
N SER A 23 3.04 -1.86 -3.51
CA SER A 23 2.84 -0.85 -2.45
C SER A 23 3.83 0.30 -2.56
N ALA A 24 5.12 0.01 -2.78
CA ALA A 24 6.13 1.05 -2.92
C ALA A 24 5.83 1.95 -4.12
N ILE A 25 5.48 1.36 -5.26
CA ILE A 25 5.07 2.11 -6.47
C ILE A 25 3.83 2.95 -6.19
N TYR A 26 2.83 2.38 -5.51
CA TYR A 26 1.59 3.08 -5.19
C TYR A 26 1.80 4.26 -4.24
N ILE A 27 2.63 4.11 -3.20
CA ILE A 27 2.99 5.20 -2.28
C ILE A 27 3.72 6.32 -3.02
N LEU A 28 4.67 5.97 -3.90
CA LEU A 28 5.37 6.95 -4.73
C LEU A 28 4.41 7.68 -5.67
N PHE A 29 3.50 6.95 -6.32
CA PHE A 29 2.45 7.53 -7.16
C PHE A 29 1.58 8.52 -6.39
N LEU A 30 1.10 8.16 -5.19
CA LEU A 30 0.31 9.05 -4.36
C LEU A 30 1.11 10.28 -3.89
N SER A 31 2.42 10.13 -3.66
CA SER A 31 3.28 11.24 -3.25
C SER A 31 3.39 12.32 -4.33
N LEU A 32 3.18 11.98 -5.61
CA LEU A 32 3.20 12.95 -6.72
C LEU A 32 2.10 14.01 -6.58
N PHE A 33 0.95 13.69 -5.98
CA PHE A 33 -0.12 14.67 -5.77
C PHE A 33 0.29 15.81 -4.83
N SER A 34 1.29 15.60 -3.97
CA SER A 34 1.82 16.67 -3.12
C SER A 34 2.59 17.74 -3.90
N LEU A 35 3.05 17.43 -5.12
CA LEU A 35 3.80 18.37 -5.95
C LEU A 35 2.93 19.55 -6.44
N ASP A 36 1.60 19.43 -6.38
CA ASP A 36 0.68 20.55 -6.69
C ASP A 36 0.83 21.73 -5.71
N ARG A 37 1.51 21.53 -4.57
CA ARG A 37 1.79 22.61 -3.61
C ARG A 37 2.95 23.53 -3.99
N PHE A 38 3.72 23.24 -5.04
CA PHE A 38 4.82 24.11 -5.44
C PHE A 38 4.30 25.44 -6.01
N SER A 39 4.73 26.55 -5.40
CA SER A 39 4.39 27.92 -5.85
C SER A 39 5.60 28.85 -5.69
N PRO A 40 5.84 29.78 -6.63
CA PRO A 40 6.93 30.75 -6.55
C PRO A 40 6.77 31.76 -5.39
N GLU A 41 5.58 31.86 -4.79
CA GLU A 41 5.31 32.78 -3.67
C GLU A 41 5.71 32.21 -2.31
N LEU A 42 6.02 30.90 -2.23
CA LEU A 42 6.37 30.23 -0.99
C LEU A 42 7.89 30.22 -0.78
N SER A 43 8.30 30.41 0.47
CA SER A 43 9.68 30.12 0.88
C SER A 43 9.99 28.62 0.82
N LEU A 44 11.29 28.27 0.84
CA LEU A 44 11.73 26.87 0.89
C LEU A 44 11.15 26.13 2.10
N TRP A 45 11.07 26.78 3.27
CA TRP A 45 10.55 26.14 4.48
C TRP A 45 9.05 25.87 4.42
N GLU A 46 8.27 26.83 3.92
CA GLU A 46 6.83 26.66 3.71
C GLU A 46 6.54 25.54 2.71
N THR A 47 7.35 25.45 1.65
CA THR A 47 7.25 24.38 0.66
C THR A 47 7.54 23.01 1.28
N LEU A 48 8.63 22.88 2.05
CA LEU A 48 8.99 21.62 2.71
C LEU A 48 7.93 21.16 3.72
N VAL A 49 7.44 22.07 4.57
CA VAL A 49 6.38 21.78 5.54
C VAL A 49 5.08 21.44 4.81
N GLY A 50 4.75 22.19 3.75
CA GLY A 50 3.59 21.92 2.90
C GLY A 50 3.64 20.52 2.30
N LEU A 51 4.77 20.14 1.70
CA LEU A 51 4.99 18.80 1.16
C LEU A 51 4.84 17.74 2.25
N PHE A 52 5.45 17.91 3.41
CA PHE A 52 5.36 16.94 4.50
C PHE A 52 3.91 16.72 4.95
N ILE A 53 3.15 17.80 5.15
CA ILE A 53 1.74 17.73 5.59
C ILE A 53 0.85 17.08 4.52
N HIS A 54 1.01 17.43 3.24
CA HIS A 54 0.22 16.83 2.14
C HIS A 54 0.52 15.34 1.97
N ASN A 55 1.70 14.91 2.42
CA ASN A 55 2.16 13.55 2.37
C ASN A 55 1.83 12.71 3.60
N ILE A 56 1.19 13.26 4.64
CA ILE A 56 0.79 12.49 5.83
C ILE A 56 0.01 11.20 5.45
N PRO A 57 -0.97 11.22 4.53
CA PRO A 57 -1.68 10.00 4.13
C PRO A 57 -0.76 8.91 3.55
N GLN A 58 0.23 9.28 2.73
CA GLN A 58 1.18 8.32 2.17
C GLN A 58 2.19 7.84 3.21
N LEU A 59 2.55 8.69 4.19
CA LEU A 59 3.49 8.31 5.26
C LEU A 59 2.87 7.24 6.16
N ILE A 60 1.55 7.30 6.38
CA ILE A 60 0.80 6.24 7.06
C ILE A 60 0.87 4.94 6.27
N LEU A 61 0.66 4.99 4.95
CA LEU A 61 0.80 3.81 4.09
C LEU A 61 2.23 3.25 4.10
N LEU A 62 3.25 4.11 4.16
CA LEU A 62 4.65 3.69 4.29
C LEU A 62 4.91 2.98 5.61
N VAL A 63 4.34 3.46 6.72
CA VAL A 63 4.43 2.77 8.02
C VAL A 63 3.74 1.40 7.98
N ILE A 64 2.54 1.33 7.39
CA ILE A 64 1.83 0.05 7.16
C ILE A 64 2.72 -0.89 6.35
N LEU A 65 3.34 -0.38 5.29
CA LEU A 65 4.21 -1.15 4.42
C LEU A 65 5.42 -1.69 5.19
N ILE A 66 6.12 -0.86 5.96
CA ILE A 66 7.26 -1.27 6.80
C ILE A 66 6.83 -2.34 7.81
N ALA A 67 5.68 -2.18 8.48
CA ALA A 67 5.15 -3.18 9.40
C ALA A 67 4.82 -4.51 8.70
N ALA A 68 4.35 -4.44 7.45
CA ALA A 68 3.99 -5.60 6.64
C ALA A 68 5.18 -6.48 6.25
N TRP A 69 6.43 -6.01 6.35
CA TRP A 69 7.62 -6.86 6.16
C TRP A 69 7.68 -7.97 7.19
N ARG A 70 7.34 -7.66 8.45
CA ARG A 70 7.31 -8.65 9.54
C ARG A 70 5.95 -9.32 9.69
N TYR A 71 4.87 -8.57 9.45
CA TYR A 71 3.49 -9.00 9.68
C TYR A 71 2.61 -8.76 8.43
N GLU A 72 2.60 -9.70 7.48
CA GLU A 72 1.88 -9.50 6.20
C GLU A 72 0.40 -9.14 6.36
N ILE A 73 -0.26 -9.65 7.42
CA ILE A 73 -1.66 -9.34 7.72
C ILE A 73 -1.90 -7.86 8.02
N VAL A 74 -0.91 -7.16 8.59
CA VAL A 74 -0.99 -5.71 8.85
C VAL A 74 -1.04 -4.96 7.53
N GLY A 75 -0.24 -5.37 6.55
CA GLY A 75 -0.33 -4.83 5.18
C GLY A 75 -1.70 -5.09 4.58
N GLY A 76 -2.20 -6.32 4.73
CA GLY A 76 -3.51 -6.72 4.19
C GLY A 76 -4.66 -5.87 4.72
N ILE A 77 -4.82 -5.84 6.04
CA ILE A 77 -5.88 -5.08 6.72
C ILE A 77 -5.67 -3.58 6.52
N GLY A 78 -4.44 -3.09 6.64
CA GLY A 78 -4.13 -1.66 6.53
C GLY A 78 -4.48 -1.08 5.15
N PHE A 79 -4.03 -1.72 4.07
CA PHE A 79 -4.32 -1.24 2.71
C PHE A 79 -5.82 -1.36 2.36
N ILE A 80 -6.50 -2.42 2.80
CA ILE A 80 -7.95 -2.55 2.61
C ILE A 80 -8.69 -1.45 3.38
N ALA A 81 -8.34 -1.23 4.65
CA ALA A 81 -8.98 -0.22 5.48
C ALA A 81 -8.85 1.18 4.88
N VAL A 82 -7.66 1.54 4.38
CA VAL A 82 -7.43 2.83 3.70
C VAL A 82 -8.24 2.94 2.41
N GLY A 83 -8.27 1.89 1.58
CA GLY A 83 -9.05 1.89 0.35
C GLY A 83 -10.55 2.04 0.60
N LEU A 84 -11.09 1.33 1.59
CA LEU A 84 -12.50 1.43 1.99
C LEU A 84 -12.81 2.79 2.63
N PHE A 85 -11.92 3.32 3.46
CA PHE A 85 -12.06 4.63 4.06
C PHE A 85 -12.14 5.72 2.98
N TYR A 86 -11.28 5.65 1.96
CA TYR A 86 -11.31 6.58 0.83
C TYR A 86 -12.62 6.47 0.02
N LEU A 87 -13.10 5.24 -0.25
CA LEU A 87 -14.41 5.03 -0.89
C LEU A 87 -15.56 5.61 -0.07
N ALA A 88 -15.54 5.44 1.26
CA ALA A 88 -16.56 6.00 2.14
C ALA A 88 -16.57 7.54 2.09
N MET A 89 -15.39 8.17 2.11
CA MET A 89 -15.24 9.62 1.98
C MET A 89 -15.78 10.16 0.65
N ILE A 90 -15.51 9.48 -0.46
CA ILE A 90 -15.88 9.94 -1.80
C ILE A 90 -17.29 9.52 -2.22
N SER A 91 -17.95 8.63 -1.47
CA SER A 91 -19.24 8.00 -1.82
C SER A 91 -20.41 8.97 -2.08
N ARG A 92 -20.29 10.23 -1.66
CA ARG A 92 -21.28 11.29 -1.86
C ARG A 92 -20.99 12.19 -3.07
N HIS A 93 -19.90 11.94 -3.79
CA HIS A 93 -19.49 12.72 -4.95
C HIS A 93 -19.68 11.94 -6.26
N GLU A 94 -19.91 12.63 -7.37
CA GLU A 94 -20.13 12.01 -8.69
C GLU A 94 -18.84 11.45 -9.34
N LEU A 95 -17.69 11.56 -8.66
CA LEU A 95 -16.35 11.22 -9.17
C LEU A 95 -15.96 9.75 -8.93
N TRP A 96 -16.86 8.82 -9.24
CA TRP A 96 -16.65 7.38 -9.01
C TRP A 96 -15.47 6.78 -9.80
N SER A 97 -15.16 7.34 -10.98
CA SER A 97 -14.00 6.92 -11.77
C SER A 97 -12.68 7.25 -11.07
N ALA A 98 -12.54 8.46 -10.53
CA ALA A 98 -11.39 8.86 -9.73
C ALA A 98 -11.30 8.07 -8.41
N ALA A 99 -12.45 7.79 -7.81
CA ALA A 99 -12.55 6.94 -6.62
C ALA A 99 -11.94 5.55 -6.85
N ALA A 100 -12.30 4.91 -7.96
CA ALA A 100 -11.82 3.58 -8.32
C ALA A 100 -10.31 3.55 -8.62
N ILE A 101 -9.76 4.59 -9.26
CA ILE A 101 -8.33 4.67 -9.60
C ILE A 101 -7.45 4.74 -8.35
N ILE A 102 -7.92 5.39 -7.28
CA ILE A 102 -7.16 5.50 -6.02
C ILE A 102 -7.44 4.31 -5.10
N ALA A 103 -8.71 3.96 -4.88
CA ALA A 103 -9.08 2.86 -3.98
C ALA A 103 -8.71 1.49 -4.53
N GLY A 104 -8.88 1.28 -5.85
CA GLY A 104 -8.69 -0.02 -6.50
C GLY A 104 -7.29 -0.61 -6.26
N PRO A 105 -6.21 0.13 -6.56
CA PRO A 105 -4.85 -0.34 -6.27
C PRO A 105 -4.62 -0.64 -4.79
N ALA A 106 -5.11 0.20 -3.87
CA ALA A 106 -4.97 -0.05 -2.43
C ALA A 106 -5.67 -1.36 -2.02
N LEU A 107 -6.92 -1.57 -2.43
CA LEU A 107 -7.66 -2.79 -2.16
C LEU A 107 -6.97 -4.02 -2.76
N LEU A 108 -6.50 -3.94 -4.00
CA LEU A 108 -5.75 -5.01 -4.67
C LEU A 108 -4.48 -5.37 -3.89
N ILE A 109 -3.68 -4.37 -3.49
CA ILE A 109 -2.47 -4.56 -2.69
C ILE A 109 -2.80 -5.25 -1.36
N GLY A 110 -3.85 -4.82 -0.67
CA GLY A 110 -4.26 -5.45 0.58
C GLY A 110 -4.69 -6.91 0.41
N VAL A 111 -5.45 -7.22 -0.65
CA VAL A 111 -5.80 -8.61 -0.99
C VAL A 111 -4.54 -9.46 -1.26
N LEU A 112 -3.56 -8.92 -2.00
CA LEU A 112 -2.30 -9.61 -2.26
C LEU A 112 -1.50 -9.89 -0.97
N PHE A 113 -1.49 -8.96 -0.02
CA PHE A 113 -0.88 -9.18 1.30
C PHE A 113 -1.60 -10.28 2.09
N ILE A 114 -2.93 -10.32 2.05
CA ILE A 114 -3.71 -11.40 2.69
C ILE A 114 -3.40 -12.74 2.04
N ILE A 115 -3.37 -12.82 0.71
CA ILE A 115 -3.03 -14.06 -0.01
C ILE A 115 -1.65 -14.55 0.41
N ASN A 116 -0.66 -13.66 0.44
CA ASN A 116 0.69 -13.99 0.88
C ASN A 116 0.72 -14.49 2.33
N TRP A 117 0.00 -13.82 3.24
CA TRP A 117 -0.10 -14.22 4.64
C TRP A 117 -0.73 -15.62 4.81
N ILE A 118 -1.82 -15.92 4.09
CA ILE A 118 -2.48 -17.23 4.12
C ILE A 118 -1.53 -18.31 3.60
N GLN A 119 -0.83 -18.06 2.50
CA GLN A 119 0.07 -19.05 1.92
C GLN A 119 1.25 -19.35 2.84
N LYS A 120 1.82 -18.33 3.49
CA LYS A 120 2.89 -18.49 4.47
C LYS A 120 2.49 -19.34 5.69
N ARG A 121 1.21 -19.32 6.08
CA ARG A 121 0.69 -20.16 7.17
C ARG A 121 0.38 -21.60 6.77
N LYS A 122 0.29 -21.89 5.47
CA LYS A 122 0.04 -23.24 4.93
C LYS A 122 1.33 -24.04 4.68
N LEU A 123 2.48 -23.48 5.05
CA LEU A 123 3.80 -24.08 5.00
C LEU A 123 4.25 -24.37 6.42
#